data_AF-A0AAV5R797-F1
#
_entry.id   AF-A0AAV5R797-F1
#
_cell.length_a   1.000
_cell.length_b   1.000
_cell.length_c   1.000
_cell.angle_alpha   90.00
_cell.angle_beta   90.00
_cell.angle_gamma   90.00
#
_symmetry.space_group_name_H-M   'P 1'
#
loop_
_entity.id
_entity.type
_entity.pdbx_description
1 polymer ?
#
loop_
_entity_poly.entity_id
_entity_poly.type
_entity_poly.pdbx_seq_one_letter_code
_entity_poly.pdbx_strand_id
1 'polypeptide(L)'
;MSNLRRDIYKGSISTEKTGNTNDDFNLIFNQRLNNYLNNENNEFIEQRNNSLKSILSKTESRQNSLLSNLIDPIDSSDNESDRNNSSNYNKLYDIDEIIKTLTSSSRLSTRLGIGQIEREILLSHLYRMTISSNNEIYFGINGPNEIDLLSLINSFKSSGGEESSDGILSFEWEIWLRCIISYSCMGNEEVSSEVIEYVLPLLFKIISKLDSLEGEPVSIIEYKKIDLSIWSLMSCILFIYFNSENYGIIEYTKIFLNYISNDLIIDDNIIKSSLFMVGISLSLAWESGRNVDELIEDQILETIKLVLVNKKHKIETKMVASVIVGLCYDIIEFNKKIKKEQESEEDTTDEEYEFINEQFELIKGEIQTLSNEGSKKIGKKGKDAKNIFKQVLNTMNNSSDDDDELDSIKISKSKNLKVSSWFSYIRIQVLKFILGSELSNWLNKSRDIKNMLKMTIKSSNNYSYNYNNEEDDEEDGEIDNGLGFNKLSVNNGGKSDKERTIQINKERRAKEEKM
;
A
#
# COMPACT_ATOMS: atom_id res chain seq x y z
N MET A 1 -7.06 65.16 -10.34
CA MET A 1 -7.07 64.24 -9.19
C MET A 1 -6.82 62.84 -9.71
N SER A 2 -5.55 62.52 -9.83
CA SER A 2 -4.98 61.40 -10.58
C SER A 2 -3.84 60.85 -9.75
N ASN A 3 -3.68 59.52 -9.81
CA ASN A 3 -2.59 58.71 -9.26
C ASN A 3 -2.72 58.32 -7.78
N LEU A 4 -3.21 57.09 -7.53
CA LEU A 4 -2.62 56.14 -6.56
C LEU A 4 -3.33 54.77 -6.67
N ARG A 5 -2.80 53.94 -7.59
CA ARG A 5 -2.90 52.47 -7.63
C ARG A 5 -1.45 51.96 -7.76
N ARG A 6 -1.16 50.77 -7.20
CA ARG A 6 0.14 50.06 -7.09
C ARG A 6 0.98 50.57 -5.90
N ASP A 7 1.48 49.81 -4.95
CA ASP A 7 1.79 48.37 -4.81
C ASP A 7 1.80 48.00 -3.30
N ILE A 8 2.06 46.71 -3.01
CA ILE A 8 2.58 46.13 -1.76
C ILE A 8 1.54 45.64 -0.72
N TYR A 9 1.08 44.38 -0.82
CA TYR A 9 1.76 43.26 -0.15
C TYR A 9 1.30 41.90 -0.71
N LYS A 10 2.25 41.23 -1.36
CA LYS A 10 2.23 39.83 -1.73
C LYS A 10 2.38 39.00 -0.44
N GLY A 11 1.29 38.40 0.02
CA GLY A 11 1.33 37.22 0.87
C GLY A 11 1.17 36.01 -0.02
N SER A 12 2.29 35.47 -0.51
CA SER A 12 2.34 34.21 -1.23
C SER A 12 1.88 33.08 -0.32
N ILE A 13 0.63 32.64 -0.47
CA ILE A 13 0.19 31.33 -0.03
C ILE A 13 0.98 30.33 -0.87
N SER A 14 1.99 29.71 -0.28
CA SER A 14 2.68 28.58 -0.86
C SER A 14 1.65 27.48 -1.08
N THR A 15 1.33 27.21 -2.34
CA THR A 15 0.67 25.98 -2.75
C THR A 15 1.56 24.81 -2.34
N GLU A 16 1.26 24.20 -1.18
CA GLU A 16 1.85 22.93 -0.80
C GLU A 16 1.56 21.92 -1.90
N LYS A 17 2.63 21.27 -2.36
CA LYS A 17 2.54 20.19 -3.36
C LYS A 17 1.81 19.04 -2.69
N THR A 18 0.56 18.78 -3.09
CA THR A 18 -0.14 17.52 -2.77
C THR A 18 0.54 16.39 -3.55
N GLY A 19 1.59 15.81 -2.98
CA GLY A 19 2.22 14.61 -3.51
C GLY A 19 1.43 13.37 -3.12
N ASN A 20 1.94 12.21 -3.54
CA ASN A 20 1.30 10.92 -3.31
C ASN A 20 1.45 10.60 -1.82
N THR A 21 0.36 10.49 -1.06
CA THR A 21 0.39 10.28 0.40
C THR A 21 1.29 9.10 0.80
N ASN A 22 1.42 8.09 -0.07
CA ASN A 22 2.24 6.92 0.21
C ASN A 22 3.75 7.09 -0.14
N ASP A 23 4.10 7.76 -1.25
CA ASP A 23 5.50 8.06 -1.58
C ASP A 23 6.04 9.19 -0.68
N ASP A 24 5.21 10.18 -0.39
CA ASP A 24 5.52 11.27 0.54
C ASP A 24 5.60 10.72 1.96
N PHE A 25 4.72 9.80 2.38
CA PHE A 25 4.89 9.13 3.67
C PHE A 25 6.19 8.34 3.70
N ASN A 26 6.48 7.46 2.74
CA ASN A 26 7.74 6.71 2.77
C ASN A 26 8.96 7.63 2.72
N LEU A 27 8.90 8.73 1.98
CA LEU A 27 9.97 9.73 1.95
C LEU A 27 10.08 10.48 3.27
N ILE A 28 8.99 10.99 3.84
CA ILE A 28 8.93 11.71 5.12
C ILE A 28 9.27 10.78 6.28
N PHE A 29 8.79 9.54 6.26
CA PHE A 29 9.12 8.47 7.20
C PHE A 29 10.61 8.18 7.14
N ASN A 30 11.16 7.87 5.96
CA ASN A 30 12.60 7.64 5.83
C ASN A 30 13.41 8.89 6.16
N GLN A 31 12.95 10.10 5.83
CA GLN A 31 13.62 11.36 6.18
C GLN A 31 13.56 11.61 7.68
N ARG A 32 12.42 11.43 8.34
CA ARG A 32 12.27 11.59 9.79
C ARG A 32 13.06 10.53 10.51
N LEU A 33 12.92 9.26 10.14
CA LEU A 33 13.70 8.15 10.67
C LEU A 33 15.20 8.39 10.46
N ASN A 34 15.64 8.80 9.27
CA ASN A 34 17.03 9.15 9.02
C ASN A 34 17.46 10.43 9.75
N ASN A 35 16.61 11.43 9.95
CA ASN A 35 16.93 12.60 10.77
C ASN A 35 17.02 12.21 12.26
N TYR A 36 16.23 11.23 12.70
CA TYR A 36 16.32 10.65 14.04
C TYR A 36 17.57 9.79 14.21
N LEU A 37 18.02 9.10 13.16
CA LEU A 37 19.20 8.24 13.16
C LEU A 37 20.51 8.99 12.88
N ASN A 38 20.47 10.04 12.04
CA ASN A 38 21.62 10.79 11.52
C ASN A 38 21.73 12.23 12.09
N ASN A 39 20.96 12.60 13.12
CA ASN A 39 21.20 13.87 13.82
C ASN A 39 22.53 13.80 14.59
N GLU A 40 23.64 14.02 13.87
CA GLU A 40 25.02 14.19 14.33
C GLU A 40 25.21 15.51 15.12
N ASN A 41 24.33 15.81 16.06
CA ASN A 41 24.60 16.83 17.08
C ASN A 41 25.02 16.12 18.36
N ASN A 42 26.33 16.07 18.59
CA ASN A 42 26.98 15.34 19.68
C ASN A 42 26.44 15.66 21.08
N GLU A 43 25.92 16.86 21.35
CA GLU A 43 25.32 17.21 22.64
C GLU A 43 23.93 16.59 22.88
N PHE A 44 23.12 16.42 21.83
CA PHE A 44 21.80 15.80 21.94
C PHE A 44 21.89 14.28 21.95
N ILE A 45 22.89 13.69 21.28
CA ILE A 45 23.19 12.25 21.36
C ILE A 45 23.67 11.87 22.76
N GLU A 46 24.46 12.72 23.43
CA GLU A 46 24.90 12.44 24.80
C GLU A 46 23.73 12.53 25.79
N GLN A 47 22.86 13.55 25.68
CA GLN A 47 21.64 13.62 26.48
C GLN A 47 20.62 12.50 26.15
N ARG A 48 20.53 12.06 24.90
CA ARG A 48 19.60 11.01 24.43
C ARG A 48 20.10 9.61 24.75
N ASN A 49 21.40 9.34 24.58
CA ASN A 49 22.02 8.10 25.05
C ASN A 49 22.02 8.07 26.57
N ASN A 50 22.17 9.19 27.27
CA ASN A 50 22.02 9.24 28.72
C ASN A 50 20.56 9.12 29.15
N SER A 51 19.58 9.55 28.35
CA SER A 51 18.13 9.37 28.60
C SER A 51 17.70 7.92 28.38
N LEU A 52 18.05 7.33 27.22
CA LEU A 52 17.82 5.91 26.94
C LEU A 52 18.61 5.01 27.88
N LYS A 53 19.88 5.30 28.19
CA LYS A 53 20.65 4.58 29.24
C LYS A 53 20.09 4.81 30.63
N SER A 54 19.51 5.96 30.95
CA SER A 54 18.81 6.22 32.23
C SER A 54 17.53 5.40 32.32
N ILE A 55 16.78 5.27 31.24
CA ILE A 55 15.56 4.47 31.16
C ILE A 55 15.93 2.98 31.29
N LEU A 56 16.93 2.53 30.52
CA LEU A 56 17.47 1.17 30.51
C LEU A 56 18.10 0.77 31.85
N SER A 57 18.90 1.65 32.47
CA SER A 57 19.50 1.36 33.78
C SER A 57 18.47 1.38 34.90
N LYS A 58 17.39 2.17 34.80
CA LYS A 58 16.32 2.19 35.81
C LYS A 58 15.38 0.99 35.73
N THR A 59 15.19 0.39 34.55
CA THR A 59 14.44 -0.87 34.40
C THR A 59 15.29 -2.07 34.83
N GLU A 60 16.57 -2.14 34.44
CA GLU A 60 17.51 -3.20 34.88
C GLU A 60 17.78 -3.15 36.38
N SER A 61 18.00 -1.95 36.96
CA SER A 61 18.21 -1.81 38.42
C SER A 61 17.00 -2.27 39.24
N ARG A 62 15.79 -2.24 38.66
CA ARG A 62 14.55 -2.60 39.34
C ARG A 62 14.16 -4.06 39.17
N GLN A 63 14.42 -4.66 38.00
CA GLN A 63 14.33 -6.11 37.84
C GLN A 63 15.32 -6.84 38.76
N ASN A 64 16.52 -6.29 38.94
CA ASN A 64 17.49 -6.80 39.92
C ASN A 64 17.06 -6.56 41.38
N SER A 65 16.28 -5.50 41.69
CA SER A 65 15.74 -5.27 43.04
C SER A 65 14.51 -6.14 43.38
N LEU A 66 13.81 -6.67 42.37
CA LEU A 66 12.71 -7.62 42.57
C LEU A 66 13.24 -9.06 42.74
N LEU A 67 14.36 -9.39 42.10
CA LEU A 67 15.09 -10.65 42.30
C LEU A 67 15.89 -10.69 43.62
N SER A 68 16.38 -9.54 44.12
CA SER A 68 17.10 -9.50 45.42
C SER A 68 16.21 -9.68 46.65
N ASN A 69 14.89 -9.59 46.51
CA ASN A 69 13.94 -9.84 47.60
C ASN A 69 13.39 -11.28 47.62
N LEU A 70 13.87 -12.14 46.71
CA LEU A 70 13.45 -13.54 46.58
C LEU A 70 14.58 -14.53 46.94
N ILE A 71 15.75 -14.04 47.38
CA ILE A 71 16.89 -14.86 47.77
C ILE A 71 17.39 -14.35 49.13
N ASP A 72 16.96 -15.03 50.21
CA ASP A 72 17.61 -14.92 51.51
C ASP A 72 19.05 -15.47 51.43
N PRO A 73 19.99 -14.94 52.23
CA PRO A 73 21.40 -15.24 52.10
C PRO A 73 21.73 -16.62 52.70
N ILE A 74 22.24 -17.54 51.89
CA ILE A 74 23.01 -18.68 52.39
C ILE A 74 24.48 -18.33 52.22
N ASP A 75 25.16 -18.20 53.38
CA ASP A 75 26.61 -18.16 53.52
C ASP A 75 27.28 -19.29 52.73
N SER A 76 28.25 -18.94 51.87
CA SER A 76 29.60 -19.51 51.90
C SER A 76 30.43 -19.05 50.69
N SER A 77 31.46 -18.26 50.99
CA SER A 77 32.85 -18.35 50.52
C SER A 77 33.20 -18.65 49.04
N ASP A 78 34.11 -17.79 48.58
CA ASP A 78 35.25 -18.07 47.69
C ASP A 78 35.11 -17.85 46.18
N ASN A 79 35.65 -16.68 45.81
CA ASN A 79 36.72 -16.49 44.82
C ASN A 79 36.44 -16.46 43.31
N GLU A 80 37.13 -15.45 42.74
CA GLU A 80 37.72 -15.41 41.41
C GLU A 80 36.82 -15.03 40.22
N SER A 81 36.80 -13.72 40.00
CA SER A 81 37.27 -13.07 38.77
C SER A 81 36.99 -13.79 37.44
N ASP A 82 35.97 -13.30 36.75
CA ASP A 82 36.07 -13.13 35.30
C ASP A 82 35.38 -11.82 34.88
N ARG A 83 36.22 -10.81 34.62
CA ARG A 83 35.84 -9.60 33.90
C ARG A 83 35.61 -9.94 32.43
N ASN A 84 34.46 -10.53 32.14
CA ASN A 84 33.91 -10.46 30.79
C ASN A 84 33.20 -9.11 30.65
N ASN A 85 33.96 -8.11 30.20
CA ASN A 85 33.42 -6.97 29.47
C ASN A 85 32.82 -7.52 28.16
N SER A 86 31.64 -8.14 28.25
CA SER A 86 30.76 -8.22 27.09
C SER A 86 30.31 -6.80 26.82
N SER A 87 30.85 -6.22 25.76
CA SER A 87 30.27 -5.10 25.07
C SER A 87 28.75 -5.18 25.05
N ASN A 88 28.08 -4.36 25.87
CA ASN A 88 26.64 -4.09 25.85
C ASN A 88 26.27 -3.40 24.53
N TYR A 89 26.40 -4.12 23.42
CA TYR A 89 25.79 -3.73 22.16
C TYR A 89 24.29 -3.90 22.30
N ASN A 90 23.57 -2.78 22.18
CA ASN A 90 22.14 -2.64 21.89
C ASN A 90 21.39 -3.98 21.82
N LYS A 91 20.79 -4.41 22.94
CA LYS A 91 19.82 -5.49 22.91
C LYS A 91 18.72 -5.04 21.94
N LEU A 92 18.69 -5.64 20.76
CA LEU A 92 17.62 -5.43 19.79
C LEU A 92 16.34 -5.86 20.51
N TYR A 93 15.41 -4.92 20.72
CA TYR A 93 14.12 -5.26 21.26
C TYR A 93 13.45 -6.26 20.31
N ASP A 94 12.98 -7.38 20.83
CA ASP A 94 12.08 -8.26 20.09
C ASP A 94 10.68 -7.63 19.99
N ILE A 95 9.85 -8.11 19.07
CA ILE A 95 8.47 -7.62 18.85
C ILE A 95 7.70 -7.57 20.17
N ASP A 96 7.73 -8.67 20.93
CA ASP A 96 7.11 -8.79 22.25
C ASP A 96 7.53 -7.67 23.22
N GLU A 97 8.83 -7.36 23.28
CA GLU A 97 9.35 -6.36 24.21
C GLU A 97 8.88 -4.96 23.81
N ILE A 98 8.80 -4.67 22.50
CA ILE A 98 8.28 -3.41 21.98
C ILE A 98 6.79 -3.27 22.33
N ILE A 99 5.98 -4.30 22.07
CA ILE A 99 4.54 -4.30 22.33
C ILE A 99 4.26 -4.16 23.84
N LYS A 100 4.99 -4.91 24.68
CA LYS A 100 4.90 -4.79 26.15
C LYS A 100 5.26 -3.37 26.62
N THR A 101 6.28 -2.76 26.03
CA THR A 101 6.71 -1.39 26.35
C THR A 101 5.65 -0.36 25.93
N LEU A 102 5.10 -0.47 24.73
CA LEU A 102 4.01 0.38 24.23
C LEU A 102 2.76 0.26 25.11
N THR A 103 2.40 -0.95 25.51
CA THR A 103 1.21 -1.23 26.32
C THR A 103 1.36 -0.74 27.77
N SER A 104 2.51 -1.02 28.39
CA SER A 104 2.78 -0.67 29.80
C SER A 104 2.93 0.85 30.02
N SER A 105 3.29 1.58 28.97
CA SER A 105 3.60 3.01 29.03
C SER A 105 2.43 3.94 28.68
N SER A 106 1.28 3.37 28.30
CA SER A 106 0.07 4.10 27.87
C SER A 106 -0.50 5.08 28.91
N ARG A 107 -0.06 5.02 30.18
CA ARG A 107 -0.47 5.96 31.24
C ARG A 107 0.38 7.23 31.24
N LEU A 108 -0.05 8.23 30.47
CA LEU A 108 0.49 9.61 30.41
C LEU A 108 0.67 10.28 31.79
N SER A 109 -0.02 9.82 32.83
CA SER A 109 -0.05 10.46 34.16
C SER A 109 1.00 9.96 35.16
N THR A 110 1.85 9.00 34.81
CA THR A 110 2.87 8.49 35.72
C THR A 110 4.27 8.98 35.33
N ARG A 111 5.12 9.31 36.31
CA ARG A 111 6.56 9.65 36.15
C ARG A 111 7.39 8.58 35.39
N LEU A 112 6.77 7.50 34.93
CA LEU A 112 7.34 6.29 34.33
C LEU A 112 6.81 6.01 32.91
N GLY A 113 5.91 6.83 32.36
CA GLY A 113 5.41 6.67 30.99
C GLY A 113 6.46 7.05 29.94
N ILE A 114 6.38 6.46 28.75
CA ILE A 114 7.21 6.86 27.61
C ILE A 114 6.52 8.01 26.88
N GLY A 115 7.30 8.99 26.46
CA GLY A 115 6.80 10.16 25.74
C GLY A 115 6.27 9.80 24.35
N GLN A 116 5.55 10.75 23.73
CA GLN A 116 5.00 10.59 22.38
C GLN A 116 6.08 10.25 21.35
N ILE A 117 7.23 10.93 21.39
CA ILE A 117 8.32 10.72 20.43
C ILE A 117 8.88 9.31 20.56
N GLU A 118 9.04 8.81 21.79
CA GLU A 118 9.49 7.44 22.04
C GLU A 118 8.47 6.43 21.50
N ARG A 119 7.15 6.66 21.66
CA ARG A 119 6.11 5.81 21.06
C ARG A 119 6.19 5.81 19.55
N GLU A 120 6.32 6.99 18.93
CA GLU A 120 6.46 7.13 17.48
C GLU A 120 7.66 6.35 16.94
N ILE A 121 8.79 6.37 17.65
CA ILE A 121 9.99 5.60 17.29
C ILE A 121 9.76 4.10 17.45
N LEU A 122 9.18 3.67 18.57
CA LEU A 122 8.92 2.25 18.83
C LEU A 122 7.91 1.66 17.83
N LEU A 123 6.83 2.39 17.53
CA LEU A 123 5.88 2.02 16.48
C LEU A 123 6.56 1.98 15.10
N SER A 124 7.36 2.99 14.76
CA SER A 124 8.12 2.98 13.50
C SER A 124 9.04 1.76 13.38
N HIS A 125 9.68 1.38 14.49
CA HIS A 125 10.55 0.20 14.54
C HIS A 125 9.74 -1.09 14.40
N LEU A 126 8.64 -1.22 15.13
CA LEU A 126 7.72 -2.36 15.08
C LEU A 126 7.14 -2.55 13.68
N TYR A 127 6.64 -1.49 13.03
CA TYR A 127 6.18 -1.54 11.65
C TYR A 127 7.28 -2.09 10.73
N ARG A 128 8.51 -1.56 10.84
CA ARG A 128 9.63 -2.00 9.99
C ARG A 128 10.01 -3.46 10.25
N MET A 129 9.95 -3.92 11.50
CA MET A 129 10.18 -5.33 11.83
C MET A 129 9.09 -6.22 11.24
N THR A 130 7.83 -5.79 11.34
CA THR A 130 6.65 -6.52 10.84
C THR A 130 6.68 -6.68 9.32
N ILE A 131 7.00 -5.62 8.57
CA ILE A 131 7.07 -5.67 7.10
C ILE A 131 8.40 -6.23 6.57
N SER A 132 9.37 -6.54 7.44
CA SER A 132 10.65 -7.08 7.00
C SER A 132 10.47 -8.53 6.57
N SER A 133 10.94 -8.87 5.37
CA SER A 133 10.85 -10.21 4.79
C SER A 133 11.77 -11.27 5.44
N ASN A 134 12.15 -11.11 6.70
CA ASN A 134 12.97 -12.09 7.41
C ASN A 134 12.07 -13.21 7.96
N ASN A 135 12.21 -14.41 7.36
CA ASN A 135 11.31 -15.56 7.56
C ASN A 135 11.13 -16.00 9.02
N GLU A 136 12.13 -15.79 9.89
CA GLU A 136 12.07 -16.19 11.31
C GLU A 136 11.00 -15.43 12.10
N ILE A 137 10.70 -14.19 11.69
CA ILE A 137 9.68 -13.34 12.33
C ILE A 137 8.28 -13.67 11.79
N TYR A 138 8.15 -14.16 10.55
CA TYR A 138 6.85 -14.26 9.89
C TYR A 138 6.16 -15.62 10.07
N PHE A 139 6.94 -16.71 10.12
CA PHE A 139 6.41 -18.07 10.23
C PHE A 139 6.87 -18.78 11.52
N GLY A 140 7.58 -18.06 12.40
CA GLY A 140 8.04 -18.58 13.69
C GLY A 140 6.97 -18.45 14.78
N ILE A 141 7.25 -19.04 15.93
CA ILE A 141 6.43 -18.90 17.17
C ILE A 141 6.26 -17.43 17.58
N ASN A 142 7.14 -16.54 17.11
CA ASN A 142 7.16 -15.11 17.41
C ASN A 142 6.50 -14.26 16.30
N GLY A 143 5.72 -14.88 15.41
CA GLY A 143 4.98 -14.17 14.37
C GLY A 143 3.76 -13.41 14.88
N PRO A 144 3.09 -12.65 14.00
CA PRO A 144 1.95 -11.85 14.39
C PRO A 144 0.83 -12.72 14.97
N ASN A 145 0.37 -12.38 16.19
CA ASN A 145 -0.62 -13.16 16.94
C ASN A 145 -1.75 -12.27 17.52
N GLU A 146 -2.88 -12.89 17.89
CA GLU A 146 -4.08 -12.20 18.38
C GLU A 146 -3.83 -11.37 19.66
N ILE A 147 -3.04 -11.89 20.61
CA ILE A 147 -2.79 -11.26 21.91
C ILE A 147 -2.03 -9.94 21.74
N ASP A 148 -1.03 -9.95 20.89
CA ASP A 148 -0.21 -8.78 20.57
C ASP A 148 -1.00 -7.74 19.78
N LEU A 149 -1.82 -8.17 18.81
CA LEU A 149 -2.72 -7.27 18.08
C LEU A 149 -3.67 -6.56 19.05
N LEU A 150 -4.32 -7.30 19.94
CA LEU A 150 -5.22 -6.74 20.96
C LEU A 150 -4.48 -5.79 21.90
N SER A 151 -3.25 -6.12 22.28
CA SER A 151 -2.39 -5.25 23.11
C SER A 151 -2.09 -3.93 22.39
N LEU A 152 -1.76 -3.97 21.10
CA LEU A 152 -1.55 -2.78 20.27
C LEU A 152 -2.81 -1.93 20.13
N ILE A 153 -3.97 -2.54 19.90
CA ILE A 153 -5.26 -1.84 19.82
C ILE A 153 -5.57 -1.13 21.16
N ASN A 154 -5.41 -1.84 22.27
CA ASN A 154 -5.71 -1.32 23.60
C ASN A 154 -4.73 -0.23 24.06
N SER A 155 -3.46 -0.33 23.66
CA SER A 155 -2.44 0.68 23.97
C SER A 155 -2.82 2.07 23.44
N PHE A 156 -3.47 2.12 22.27
CA PHE A 156 -3.84 3.35 21.60
C PHE A 156 -5.14 3.96 22.13
N LYS A 157 -6.14 3.13 22.44
CA LYS A 157 -7.34 3.59 23.16
C LYS A 157 -6.97 4.25 24.49
N SER A 158 -5.99 3.67 25.18
CA SER A 158 -5.51 4.16 26.48
C SER A 158 -4.71 5.47 26.40
N SER A 159 -4.11 5.79 25.25
CA SER A 159 -3.31 7.02 25.06
C SER A 159 -4.15 8.25 24.69
N GLY A 160 -5.49 8.14 24.67
CA GLY A 160 -6.40 9.23 24.28
C GLY A 160 -6.52 9.40 22.76
N GLY A 161 -6.09 8.40 22.00
CA GLY A 161 -5.98 8.47 20.54
C GLY A 161 -7.29 8.61 19.75
N GLU A 162 -8.46 8.39 20.39
CA GLU A 162 -9.77 8.63 19.75
C GLU A 162 -10.29 10.07 19.95
N GLU A 163 -9.87 10.79 21.00
CA GLU A 163 -10.55 12.01 21.48
C GLU A 163 -9.63 13.23 21.69
N SER A 164 -8.37 13.22 21.24
CA SER A 164 -7.54 14.42 21.34
C SER A 164 -8.17 15.56 20.54
N SER A 165 -8.77 16.51 21.26
CA SER A 165 -9.60 17.63 20.81
C SER A 165 -8.91 18.63 19.88
N ASP A 166 -7.61 18.49 19.68
CA ASP A 166 -6.78 19.51 19.03
C ASP A 166 -6.76 19.40 17.50
N GLY A 167 -7.47 18.42 16.92
CA GLY A 167 -7.64 18.31 15.47
C GLY A 167 -6.33 18.13 14.69
N ILE A 168 -5.21 17.82 15.35
CA ILE A 168 -3.92 17.51 14.74
C ILE A 168 -3.81 15.99 14.62
N LEU A 169 -3.75 15.48 13.39
CA LEU A 169 -3.39 14.09 13.14
C LEU A 169 -1.94 13.90 13.60
N SER A 170 -1.77 13.25 14.75
CA SER A 170 -0.44 12.96 15.25
C SER A 170 0.23 11.96 14.31
N PHE A 171 1.52 12.15 14.08
CA PHE A 171 2.33 11.17 13.36
C PHE A 171 2.26 9.80 14.06
N GLU A 172 2.14 9.81 15.39
CA GLU A 172 1.81 8.64 16.22
C GLU A 172 0.59 7.86 15.73
N TRP A 173 -0.55 8.51 15.44
CA TRP A 173 -1.75 7.82 14.94
C TRP A 173 -1.50 7.17 13.58
N GLU A 174 -0.84 7.88 12.65
CA GLU A 174 -0.55 7.34 11.31
C GLU A 174 0.35 6.10 11.37
N ILE A 175 1.42 6.16 12.16
CA ILE A 175 2.34 5.03 12.28
C ILE A 175 1.72 3.89 13.07
N TRP A 176 0.93 4.17 14.10
CA TRP A 176 0.17 3.17 14.83
C TRP A 176 -0.77 2.42 13.91
N LEU A 177 -1.53 3.13 13.07
CA LEU A 177 -2.44 2.49 12.13
C LEU A 177 -1.66 1.63 11.15
N ARG A 178 -0.56 2.12 10.59
CA ARG A 178 0.31 1.30 9.72
C ARG A 178 0.86 0.06 10.41
N CYS A 179 1.24 0.15 11.69
CA CYS A 179 1.65 -1.01 12.48
C CYS A 179 0.53 -2.04 12.53
N ILE A 180 -0.66 -1.64 13.00
CA ILE A 180 -1.80 -2.54 13.14
C ILE A 180 -2.12 -3.20 11.81
N ILE A 181 -2.20 -2.43 10.73
CA ILE A 181 -2.58 -2.98 9.42
C ILE A 181 -1.50 -3.92 8.89
N SER A 182 -0.21 -3.57 9.03
CA SER A 182 0.85 -4.51 8.70
C SER A 182 0.77 -5.78 9.53
N TYR A 183 0.53 -5.67 10.84
CA TYR A 183 0.43 -6.81 11.74
C TYR A 183 -0.78 -7.70 11.38
N SER A 184 -1.90 -7.06 11.02
CA SER A 184 -3.14 -7.69 10.57
C SER A 184 -2.94 -8.46 9.26
N CYS A 185 -2.30 -7.84 8.28
CA CYS A 185 -2.06 -8.45 6.97
C CYS A 185 -1.00 -9.56 7.02
N MET A 186 -0.08 -9.52 7.99
CA MET A 186 0.99 -10.50 8.14
C MET A 186 0.62 -11.65 9.10
N GLY A 187 -0.55 -11.59 9.75
CA GLY A 187 -0.97 -12.55 10.77
C GLY A 187 -1.63 -13.82 10.24
N ASN A 188 -1.83 -14.78 11.15
CA ASN A 188 -2.51 -16.04 10.89
C ASN A 188 -4.05 -15.88 10.86
N GLU A 189 -4.77 -17.00 10.73
CA GLU A 189 -6.24 -17.02 10.70
C GLU A 189 -6.88 -16.46 11.99
N GLU A 190 -6.26 -16.68 13.15
CA GLU A 190 -6.71 -16.14 14.45
C GLU A 190 -6.66 -14.60 14.44
N VAL A 191 -5.56 -14.02 13.96
CA VAL A 191 -5.43 -12.57 13.78
C VAL A 191 -6.52 -12.02 12.86
N SER A 192 -6.91 -12.76 11.81
CA SER A 192 -7.96 -12.31 10.88
C SER A 192 -9.32 -12.15 11.58
N SER A 193 -9.64 -13.00 12.55
CA SER A 193 -10.88 -12.90 13.34
C SER A 193 -10.90 -11.61 14.18
N GLU A 194 -9.79 -11.31 14.86
CA GLU A 194 -9.62 -10.08 15.65
C GLU A 194 -9.69 -8.82 14.78
N VAL A 195 -9.16 -8.88 13.55
CA VAL A 195 -9.23 -7.77 12.60
C VAL A 195 -10.68 -7.49 12.21
N ILE A 196 -11.47 -8.52 11.93
CA ILE A 196 -12.89 -8.40 11.61
C ILE A 196 -13.68 -7.81 12.79
N GLU A 197 -13.39 -8.26 14.02
CA GLU A 197 -14.13 -7.83 15.21
C GLU A 197 -13.76 -6.42 15.68
N TYR A 198 -12.48 -6.04 15.62
CA TYR A 198 -12.00 -4.81 16.26
C TYR A 198 -11.46 -3.76 15.29
N VAL A 199 -10.73 -4.17 14.25
CA VAL A 199 -10.05 -3.24 13.34
C VAL A 199 -10.99 -2.72 12.25
N LEU A 200 -11.74 -3.59 11.58
CA LEU A 200 -12.68 -3.17 10.53
C LEU A 200 -13.74 -2.20 11.08
N PRO A 201 -14.41 -2.45 12.22
CA PRO A 201 -15.41 -1.52 12.75
C PRO A 201 -14.82 -0.17 13.15
N LEU A 202 -13.58 -0.16 13.65
CA LEU A 202 -12.87 1.08 13.95
C LEU A 202 -12.62 1.91 12.67
N LEU A 203 -12.16 1.27 11.60
CA LEU A 203 -11.95 1.91 10.31
C LEU A 203 -13.26 2.43 9.73
N PHE A 204 -14.33 1.63 9.77
CA PHE A 204 -15.67 2.05 9.34
C PHE A 204 -16.19 3.24 10.13
N LYS A 205 -16.06 3.24 11.46
CA LYS A 205 -16.45 4.38 12.29
C LYS A 205 -15.79 5.69 11.84
N ILE A 206 -14.54 5.65 11.40
CA ILE A 206 -13.83 6.83 10.88
C ILE A 206 -14.32 7.19 9.48
N ILE A 207 -14.49 6.21 8.60
CA ILE A 207 -14.91 6.41 7.21
C ILE A 207 -16.35 6.93 7.13
N SER A 208 -17.27 6.39 7.93
CA SER A 208 -18.69 6.80 8.00
C SER A 208 -18.88 8.24 8.47
N LYS A 209 -17.82 8.91 8.95
CA LYS A 209 -17.90 10.36 9.12
C LYS A 209 -18.20 11.08 7.82
N LEU A 210 -17.83 10.52 6.65
CA LEU A 210 -18.19 11.03 5.33
C LEU A 210 -19.69 11.32 5.20
N ASP A 211 -20.56 10.49 5.79
CA ASP A 211 -22.02 10.68 5.78
C ASP A 211 -22.43 11.99 6.48
N SER A 212 -21.66 12.42 7.48
CA SER A 212 -21.94 13.62 8.26
C SER A 212 -21.29 14.89 7.70
N LEU A 213 -20.51 14.80 6.61
CA LEU A 213 -19.77 15.95 6.05
C LEU A 213 -20.59 16.79 5.07
N GLU A 214 -21.87 16.48 4.89
CA GLU A 214 -22.73 17.17 3.92
C GLU A 214 -22.90 18.66 4.30
N GLY A 215 -22.17 19.54 3.59
CA GLY A 215 -22.29 20.99 3.71
C GLY A 215 -21.38 21.68 4.74
N GLU A 216 -20.58 20.94 5.52
CA GLU A 216 -19.65 21.53 6.48
C GLU A 216 -18.19 21.56 5.98
N PRO A 217 -17.42 22.63 6.24
CA PRO A 217 -16.01 22.69 5.88
C PRO A 217 -15.20 21.70 6.74
N VAL A 218 -14.88 20.57 6.13
CA VAL A 218 -14.06 19.52 6.75
C VAL A 218 -12.59 19.96 6.78
N SER A 219 -11.91 19.72 7.92
CA SER A 219 -10.48 19.97 7.99
C SER A 219 -9.70 19.03 7.05
N ILE A 220 -8.63 19.54 6.44
CA ILE A 220 -7.70 18.74 5.60
C ILE A 220 -7.18 17.51 6.36
N ILE A 221 -7.05 17.65 7.68
CA ILE A 221 -6.55 16.63 8.58
C ILE A 221 -7.54 15.47 8.69
N GLU A 222 -8.84 15.76 8.82
CA GLU A 222 -9.87 14.73 8.84
C GLU A 222 -9.95 13.99 7.50
N TYR A 223 -9.85 14.70 6.37
CA TYR A 223 -9.78 14.05 5.06
C TYR A 223 -8.58 13.11 4.92
N LYS A 224 -7.41 13.51 5.42
CA LYS A 224 -6.22 12.64 5.44
C LYS A 224 -6.44 11.39 6.31
N LYS A 225 -7.12 11.56 7.45
CA LYS A 225 -7.47 10.44 8.36
C LYS A 225 -8.42 9.45 7.68
N ILE A 226 -9.43 9.96 6.99
CA ILE A 226 -10.38 9.16 6.20
C ILE A 226 -9.65 8.43 5.07
N ASP A 227 -8.87 9.14 4.25
CA ASP A 227 -8.09 8.54 3.15
C ASP A 227 -7.19 7.39 3.67
N LEU A 228 -6.45 7.62 4.76
CA LEU A 228 -5.60 6.58 5.35
C LEU A 228 -6.41 5.38 5.85
N SER A 229 -7.60 5.64 6.40
CA SER A 229 -8.50 4.59 6.88
C SER A 229 -9.08 3.75 5.72
N ILE A 230 -9.38 4.35 4.58
CA ILE A 230 -9.82 3.65 3.37
C ILE A 230 -8.70 2.74 2.84
N TRP A 231 -7.47 3.24 2.73
CA TRP A 231 -6.32 2.42 2.34
C TRP A 231 -6.05 1.26 3.30
N SER A 232 -6.24 1.51 4.59
CA SER A 232 -6.08 0.51 5.65
C SER A 232 -7.17 -0.56 5.58
N LEU A 233 -8.41 -0.16 5.33
CA LEU A 233 -9.56 -1.05 5.15
C LEU A 233 -9.35 -1.94 3.92
N MET A 234 -8.98 -1.34 2.80
CA MET A 234 -8.69 -2.04 1.56
C MET A 234 -7.56 -3.08 1.73
N SER A 235 -6.56 -2.75 2.54
CA SER A 235 -5.44 -3.64 2.87
C SER A 235 -5.90 -4.86 3.67
N CYS A 236 -6.69 -4.64 4.73
CA CYS A 236 -7.26 -5.74 5.52
C CYS A 236 -8.15 -6.61 4.65
N ILE A 237 -9.02 -5.99 3.84
CA ILE A 237 -9.92 -6.72 2.95
C ILE A 237 -9.15 -7.58 1.96
N LEU A 238 -8.12 -7.04 1.31
CA LEU A 238 -7.29 -7.81 0.39
C LEU A 238 -6.68 -9.03 1.07
N PHE A 239 -6.12 -8.91 2.28
CA PHE A 239 -5.45 -10.04 2.92
C PHE A 239 -6.39 -11.07 3.53
N ILE A 240 -7.50 -10.63 4.14
CA ILE A 240 -8.45 -11.52 4.82
C ILE A 240 -9.33 -12.25 3.81
N TYR A 241 -9.82 -11.55 2.79
CA TYR A 241 -10.78 -12.08 1.83
C TYR A 241 -10.11 -12.68 0.59
N PHE A 242 -8.79 -12.51 0.41
CA PHE A 242 -8.10 -13.25 -0.65
C PHE A 242 -8.21 -14.75 -0.39
N ASN A 243 -8.65 -15.49 -1.42
CA ASN A 243 -8.98 -16.92 -1.37
C ASN A 243 -10.17 -17.34 -0.47
N SER A 244 -10.88 -16.42 0.18
CA SER A 244 -12.08 -16.77 0.97
C SER A 244 -13.36 -16.81 0.10
N GLU A 245 -14.53 -17.16 0.68
CA GLU A 245 -15.84 -17.18 0.00
C GLU A 245 -16.50 -15.79 -0.13
N ASN A 246 -15.91 -14.78 0.52
CA ASN A 246 -16.17 -13.35 0.32
C ASN A 246 -17.64 -12.93 0.43
N TYR A 247 -18.38 -13.46 1.41
CA TYR A 247 -19.72 -12.97 1.72
C TYR A 247 -19.66 -11.52 2.18
N GLY A 248 -20.51 -10.64 1.61
CA GLY A 248 -20.59 -9.24 2.00
C GLY A 248 -19.56 -8.31 1.32
N ILE A 249 -18.69 -8.82 0.45
CA ILE A 249 -17.65 -7.99 -0.19
C ILE A 249 -18.25 -6.95 -1.17
N ILE A 250 -19.40 -7.28 -1.79
CA ILE A 250 -20.10 -6.42 -2.76
C ILE A 250 -20.66 -5.17 -2.07
N GLU A 251 -21.01 -5.29 -0.81
CA GLU A 251 -21.58 -4.24 0.02
C GLU A 251 -20.54 -3.13 0.23
N TYR A 252 -19.25 -3.48 0.35
CA TYR A 252 -18.18 -2.49 0.31
C TYR A 252 -18.13 -1.74 -1.01
N THR A 253 -18.24 -2.44 -2.15
CA THR A 253 -18.33 -1.78 -3.47
C THR A 253 -19.47 -0.77 -3.49
N LYS A 254 -20.67 -1.15 -3.05
CA LYS A 254 -21.86 -0.29 -3.04
C LYS A 254 -21.70 0.93 -2.11
N ILE A 255 -21.16 0.74 -0.91
CA ILE A 255 -20.90 1.83 0.05
C ILE A 255 -19.98 2.88 -0.57
N PHE A 256 -18.86 2.45 -1.17
CA PHE A 256 -17.89 3.38 -1.72
C PHE A 256 -18.33 4.02 -3.03
N LEU A 257 -19.12 3.33 -3.85
CA LEU A 257 -19.80 3.96 -4.99
C LEU A 257 -20.74 5.07 -4.50
N ASN A 258 -21.57 4.80 -3.49
CA ASN A 258 -22.50 5.80 -2.94
C ASN A 258 -21.78 7.06 -2.44
N TYR A 259 -20.60 6.92 -1.81
CA TYR A 259 -19.80 8.08 -1.41
C TYR A 259 -19.30 8.90 -2.60
N ILE A 260 -18.99 8.26 -3.73
CA ILE A 260 -18.52 8.94 -4.95
C ILE A 260 -19.70 9.60 -5.69
N SER A 261 -20.81 8.88 -5.89
CA SER A 261 -21.91 9.31 -6.76
C SER A 261 -22.73 10.46 -6.20
N ASN A 262 -22.83 10.59 -4.88
CA ASN A 262 -23.62 11.66 -4.24
C ASN A 262 -22.88 13.01 -4.17
N ASP A 263 -21.72 13.17 -4.81
CA ASP A 263 -20.85 14.35 -4.70
C ASP A 263 -20.51 14.72 -3.23
N LEU A 264 -20.72 13.80 -2.28
CA LEU A 264 -20.43 13.97 -0.84
C LEU A 264 -18.93 14.22 -0.62
N ILE A 265 -18.10 13.64 -1.49
CA ILE A 265 -16.65 13.77 -1.43
C ILE A 265 -16.19 14.84 -2.42
N ILE A 266 -15.68 15.96 -1.89
CA ILE A 266 -15.01 16.98 -2.70
C ILE A 266 -13.51 16.67 -2.86
N ASP A 267 -12.91 15.90 -1.93
CA ASP A 267 -11.48 15.61 -1.94
C ASP A 267 -11.10 14.47 -2.90
N ASP A 268 -10.30 14.81 -3.91
CA ASP A 268 -9.81 13.87 -4.93
C ASP A 268 -9.03 12.67 -4.37
N ASN A 269 -8.37 12.77 -3.21
CA ASN A 269 -7.67 11.62 -2.65
C ASN A 269 -8.64 10.58 -2.12
N ILE A 270 -9.73 11.03 -1.48
CA ILE A 270 -10.77 10.15 -0.97
C ILE A 270 -11.53 9.50 -2.13
N ILE A 271 -11.85 10.24 -3.19
CA ILE A 271 -12.45 9.65 -4.41
C ILE A 271 -11.52 8.57 -4.97
N LYS A 272 -10.24 8.88 -5.08
CA LYS A 272 -9.22 7.95 -5.60
C LYS A 272 -9.08 6.70 -4.74
N SER A 273 -9.01 6.82 -3.41
CA SER A 273 -8.94 5.64 -2.53
C SER A 273 -10.24 4.85 -2.51
N SER A 274 -11.39 5.52 -2.59
CA SER A 274 -12.71 4.88 -2.75
C SER A 274 -12.80 4.09 -4.07
N LEU A 275 -12.32 4.64 -5.18
CA LEU A 275 -12.26 3.93 -6.46
C LEU A 275 -11.34 2.70 -6.40
N PHE A 276 -10.18 2.80 -5.73
CA PHE A 276 -9.34 1.61 -5.51
C PHE A 276 -10.04 0.56 -4.64
N MET A 277 -10.77 0.98 -3.59
CA MET A 277 -11.55 0.09 -2.74
C MET A 277 -12.67 -0.61 -3.53
N VAL A 278 -13.35 0.10 -4.42
CA VAL A 278 -14.30 -0.46 -5.40
C VAL A 278 -13.61 -1.51 -6.27
N GLY A 279 -12.45 -1.19 -6.84
CA GLY A 279 -11.68 -2.12 -7.68
C GLY A 279 -11.26 -3.39 -6.94
N ILE A 280 -10.74 -3.27 -5.72
CA ILE A 280 -10.38 -4.44 -4.90
C ILE A 280 -11.59 -5.29 -4.57
N SER A 281 -12.66 -4.69 -4.06
CA SER A 281 -13.87 -5.40 -3.65
C SER A 281 -14.53 -6.10 -4.84
N LEU A 282 -14.63 -5.43 -5.98
CA LEU A 282 -15.14 -5.98 -7.23
C LEU A 282 -14.29 -7.17 -7.70
N SER A 283 -12.95 -7.01 -7.69
CA SER A 283 -12.04 -8.07 -8.11
C SER A 283 -12.19 -9.32 -7.25
N LEU A 284 -12.27 -9.17 -5.93
CA LEU A 284 -12.43 -10.26 -4.98
C LEU A 284 -13.82 -10.91 -5.08
N ALA A 285 -14.87 -10.12 -5.30
CA ALA A 285 -16.23 -10.61 -5.52
C ALA A 285 -16.26 -11.54 -6.74
N TRP A 286 -15.75 -11.06 -7.87
CA TRP A 286 -15.75 -11.80 -9.13
C TRP A 286 -14.92 -13.08 -9.05
N GLU A 287 -13.70 -13.03 -8.50
CA GLU A 287 -12.85 -14.22 -8.32
C GLU A 287 -13.48 -15.28 -7.40
N SER A 288 -14.41 -14.87 -6.53
CA SER A 288 -15.19 -15.77 -5.67
C SER A 288 -16.41 -16.37 -6.36
N GLY A 289 -16.56 -16.14 -7.67
CA GLY A 289 -17.69 -16.62 -8.46
C GLY A 289 -18.98 -15.83 -8.26
N ARG A 290 -18.92 -14.60 -7.73
CA ARG A 290 -20.12 -13.75 -7.63
C ARG A 290 -20.42 -13.12 -8.98
N ASN A 291 -21.70 -13.08 -9.34
CA ASN A 291 -22.14 -12.29 -10.49
C ASN A 291 -22.03 -10.80 -10.14
N VAL A 292 -21.27 -10.07 -10.95
CA VAL A 292 -21.03 -8.63 -10.79
C VAL A 292 -21.45 -7.83 -12.01
N ASP A 293 -22.01 -8.47 -13.04
CA ASP A 293 -22.34 -7.83 -14.33
C ASP A 293 -23.35 -6.69 -14.12
N GLU A 294 -24.46 -6.98 -13.42
CA GLU A 294 -25.49 -5.98 -13.08
C GLU A 294 -24.90 -4.81 -12.26
N LEU A 295 -24.00 -5.09 -11.31
CA LEU A 295 -23.37 -4.04 -10.51
C LEU A 295 -22.44 -3.15 -11.34
N ILE A 296 -21.72 -3.75 -12.30
CA ILE A 296 -20.87 -3.02 -13.23
C ILE A 296 -21.72 -2.09 -14.07
N GLU A 297 -22.77 -2.63 -14.69
CA GLU A 297 -23.70 -1.93 -15.56
C GLU A 297 -24.43 -0.78 -14.85
N ASP A 298 -25.13 -1.10 -13.76
CA ASP A 298 -26.08 -0.19 -13.13
C ASP A 298 -25.41 0.91 -12.30
N GLN A 299 -24.24 0.65 -11.73
CA GLN A 299 -23.66 1.56 -10.71
C GLN A 299 -22.23 1.97 -11.03
N ILE A 300 -21.36 1.03 -11.39
CA ILE A 300 -19.93 1.33 -11.51
C ILE A 300 -19.66 2.19 -12.75
N LEU A 301 -20.17 1.80 -13.92
CA LEU A 301 -19.91 2.53 -15.16
C LEU A 301 -20.51 3.95 -15.12
N GLU A 302 -21.71 4.11 -14.57
CA GLU A 302 -22.31 5.43 -14.38
C GLU A 302 -21.45 6.32 -13.46
N THR A 303 -21.04 5.79 -12.31
CA THR A 303 -20.21 6.53 -11.35
C THR A 303 -18.87 6.94 -11.95
N ILE A 304 -18.22 6.04 -12.69
CA ILE A 304 -16.95 6.34 -13.37
C ILE A 304 -17.13 7.44 -14.42
N LYS A 305 -18.21 7.37 -15.21
CA LYS A 305 -18.51 8.38 -16.23
C LYS A 305 -18.66 9.77 -15.60
N LEU A 306 -19.34 9.88 -14.46
CA LEU A 306 -19.45 11.14 -13.71
C LEU A 306 -18.07 11.69 -13.30
N VAL A 307 -17.19 10.84 -12.77
CA VAL A 307 -15.82 11.21 -12.39
C VAL A 307 -14.98 11.67 -13.59
N LEU A 308 -15.07 10.98 -14.73
CA LEU A 308 -14.30 11.30 -15.94
C LEU A 308 -14.73 12.64 -16.56
N VAL A 309 -16.04 12.89 -16.66
CA VAL A 309 -16.60 14.09 -17.30
C VAL A 309 -16.40 15.33 -16.43
N ASN A 310 -16.39 15.18 -15.09
CA ASN A 310 -16.25 16.31 -14.19
C ASN A 310 -14.86 16.97 -14.32
N LYS A 311 -14.85 18.24 -14.75
CA LYS A 311 -13.63 19.01 -15.00
C LYS A 311 -12.89 19.44 -13.73
N LYS A 312 -13.53 19.34 -12.56
CA LYS A 312 -12.92 19.72 -11.27
C LYS A 312 -11.93 18.67 -10.76
N HIS A 313 -12.15 17.39 -11.10
CA HIS A 313 -11.27 16.32 -10.65
C HIS A 313 -9.91 16.38 -11.31
N LYS A 314 -8.88 16.09 -10.51
CA LYS A 314 -7.50 15.95 -10.96
C LYS A 314 -7.32 14.79 -11.93
N ILE A 315 -6.29 14.90 -12.75
CA ILE A 315 -5.93 13.88 -13.74
C ILE A 315 -5.62 12.52 -13.09
N GLU A 316 -5.07 12.52 -11.87
CA GLU A 316 -4.79 11.29 -11.13
C GLU A 316 -6.08 10.55 -10.71
N THR A 317 -7.15 11.28 -10.35
CA THR A 317 -8.45 10.67 -10.02
C THR A 317 -9.06 10.04 -11.27
N LYS A 318 -9.04 10.77 -12.39
CA LYS A 318 -9.51 10.26 -13.69
C LYS A 318 -8.71 9.06 -14.19
N MET A 319 -7.41 9.05 -13.93
CA MET A 319 -6.54 7.90 -14.20
C MET A 319 -7.01 6.68 -13.43
N VAL A 320 -7.28 6.79 -12.13
CA VAL A 320 -7.78 5.65 -11.34
C VAL A 320 -9.16 5.21 -11.79
N ALA A 321 -10.06 6.16 -12.10
CA ALA A 321 -11.36 5.83 -12.67
C ALA A 321 -11.22 5.01 -13.97
N SER A 322 -10.28 5.38 -14.85
CA SER A 322 -9.98 4.64 -16.09
C SER A 322 -9.39 3.25 -15.82
N VAL A 323 -8.58 3.08 -14.78
CA VAL A 323 -8.10 1.76 -14.36
C VAL A 323 -9.27 0.86 -13.96
N ILE A 324 -10.29 1.40 -13.28
CA ILE A 324 -11.49 0.62 -12.93
C ILE A 324 -12.30 0.26 -14.19
N VAL A 325 -12.35 1.12 -15.22
CA VAL A 325 -12.94 0.77 -16.53
C VAL A 325 -12.23 -0.43 -17.14
N GLY A 326 -10.88 -0.41 -17.16
CA GLY A 326 -10.09 -1.54 -17.66
C GLY A 326 -10.39 -2.83 -16.91
N LEU A 327 -10.49 -2.77 -15.58
CA LEU A 327 -10.89 -3.92 -14.76
C LEU A 327 -12.29 -4.43 -15.11
N CYS A 328 -13.28 -3.54 -15.23
CA CYS A 328 -14.65 -3.91 -15.56
C CYS A 328 -14.73 -4.54 -16.95
N TYR A 329 -14.00 -4.00 -17.91
CA TYR A 329 -13.94 -4.54 -19.27
C TYR A 329 -13.35 -5.95 -19.28
N ASP A 330 -12.22 -6.17 -18.60
CA ASP A 330 -11.63 -7.51 -18.45
C ASP A 330 -12.63 -8.50 -17.86
N ILE A 331 -13.30 -8.14 -16.76
CA ILE A 331 -14.31 -9.00 -16.10
C ILE A 331 -15.43 -9.40 -17.07
N ILE A 332 -16.00 -8.43 -17.78
CA ILE A 332 -17.10 -8.67 -18.72
C ILE A 332 -16.63 -9.54 -19.88
N GLU A 333 -15.44 -9.29 -20.44
CA GLU A 333 -14.87 -10.12 -21.50
C GLU A 333 -14.59 -11.55 -21.03
N PHE A 334 -14.09 -11.75 -19.80
CA PHE A 334 -13.95 -13.08 -19.23
C PHE A 334 -15.29 -13.79 -19.07
N ASN A 335 -16.32 -13.09 -18.57
CA ASN A 335 -17.66 -13.66 -18.42
C ASN A 335 -18.27 -14.05 -19.78
N LYS A 336 -18.11 -13.21 -20.82
CA LYS A 336 -18.50 -13.53 -22.20
C LYS A 336 -17.81 -14.81 -22.70
N LYS A 337 -16.50 -14.96 -22.47
CA LYS A 337 -15.75 -16.16 -22.86
C LYS A 337 -16.26 -17.41 -22.15
N ILE A 338 -16.47 -17.34 -20.83
CA ILE A 338 -16.98 -18.45 -20.02
C ILE A 338 -18.37 -18.89 -20.52
N LYS A 339 -19.27 -17.93 -20.82
CA LYS A 339 -20.60 -18.23 -21.37
C LYS A 339 -20.52 -18.88 -22.76
N LYS A 340 -19.67 -18.36 -23.65
CA LYS A 340 -19.45 -18.93 -25.00
C LYS A 340 -18.90 -20.36 -24.97
N GLU A 341 -18.10 -20.72 -23.96
CA GLU A 341 -17.61 -22.09 -23.80
C GLU A 341 -18.67 -23.06 -23.24
N GLN A 342 -19.65 -22.54 -22.48
CA GLN A 342 -20.70 -23.34 -21.85
C GLN A 342 -21.93 -23.54 -22.74
N GLU A 343 -22.25 -22.57 -23.60
CA GLU A 343 -23.40 -22.59 -24.49
C GLU A 343 -22.97 -22.97 -25.90
N SER A 344 -23.32 -24.19 -26.34
CA SER A 344 -23.07 -24.66 -27.70
C SER A 344 -23.98 -23.93 -28.70
N GLU A 345 -23.40 -22.95 -29.39
CA GLU A 345 -23.89 -22.30 -30.62
C GLU A 345 -25.06 -21.30 -30.53
N GLU A 346 -24.70 -20.05 -30.83
CA GLU A 346 -25.35 -19.05 -31.70
C GLU A 346 -26.46 -18.11 -31.16
N ASP A 347 -26.12 -16.81 -31.26
CA ASP A 347 -26.93 -15.58 -31.25
C ASP A 347 -27.39 -14.90 -29.94
N THR A 348 -27.38 -15.53 -28.76
CA THR A 348 -27.91 -14.84 -27.55
C THR A 348 -26.90 -14.00 -26.75
N THR A 349 -25.59 -14.27 -26.86
CA THR A 349 -24.60 -13.59 -26.00
C THR A 349 -24.37 -12.13 -26.39
N ASP A 350 -24.53 -11.75 -27.66
CA ASP A 350 -24.20 -10.39 -28.09
C ASP A 350 -25.33 -9.38 -27.76
N GLU A 351 -26.59 -9.83 -27.75
CA GLU A 351 -27.73 -9.01 -27.31
C GLU A 351 -27.71 -8.74 -25.80
N GLU A 352 -27.29 -9.72 -24.98
CA GLU A 352 -27.25 -9.59 -23.52
C GLU A 352 -26.30 -8.46 -23.05
N TYR A 353 -25.20 -8.23 -23.78
CA TYR A 353 -24.19 -7.23 -23.42
C TYR A 353 -24.29 -5.94 -24.24
N GLU A 354 -25.33 -5.75 -25.07
CA GLU A 354 -25.45 -4.57 -25.96
C GLU A 354 -25.41 -3.25 -25.18
N PHE A 355 -26.19 -3.15 -24.10
CA PHE A 355 -26.23 -1.94 -23.26
C PHE A 355 -24.90 -1.67 -22.56
N ILE A 356 -24.27 -2.70 -21.98
CA ILE A 356 -22.96 -2.58 -21.34
C ILE A 356 -21.90 -2.10 -22.36
N ASN A 357 -21.92 -2.64 -23.57
CA ASN A 357 -21.02 -2.24 -24.64
C ASN A 357 -21.23 -0.76 -25.05
N GLU A 358 -22.48 -0.29 -25.09
CA GLU A 358 -22.78 1.14 -25.34
C GLU A 358 -22.19 2.05 -24.26
N GLN A 359 -22.32 1.67 -22.98
CA GLN A 359 -21.72 2.43 -21.87
C GLN A 359 -20.20 2.49 -21.99
N PHE A 360 -19.56 1.37 -22.34
CA PHE A 360 -18.12 1.34 -22.57
C PHE A 360 -17.70 2.25 -23.73
N GLU A 361 -18.42 2.30 -24.85
CA GLU A 361 -18.11 3.20 -25.96
C GLU A 361 -18.24 4.68 -25.59
N LEU A 362 -19.22 5.05 -24.76
CA LEU A 362 -19.33 6.41 -24.21
C LEU A 362 -18.12 6.78 -23.35
N ILE A 363 -17.73 5.88 -22.45
CA ILE A 363 -16.57 6.06 -21.55
C ILE A 363 -15.27 6.12 -22.37
N LYS A 364 -15.14 5.28 -23.40
CA LYS A 364 -14.01 5.25 -24.32
C LYS A 364 -13.78 6.59 -24.99
N GLY A 365 -14.84 7.28 -25.42
CA GLY A 365 -14.76 8.63 -25.97
C GLY A 365 -14.13 9.65 -25.00
N GLU A 366 -14.47 9.58 -23.72
CA GLU A 366 -13.90 10.43 -22.67
C GLU A 366 -12.42 10.09 -22.40
N ILE A 367 -12.07 8.81 -22.27
CA ILE A 367 -10.69 8.37 -22.07
C ILE A 367 -9.82 8.74 -23.29
N GLN A 368 -10.35 8.60 -24.51
CA GLN A 368 -9.69 9.00 -25.75
C GLN A 368 -9.39 10.51 -25.73
N THR A 369 -10.34 11.33 -25.27
CA THR A 369 -10.13 12.77 -25.10
C THR A 369 -9.01 13.06 -24.12
N LEU A 370 -9.02 12.44 -22.93
CA LEU A 370 -8.00 12.58 -21.89
C LEU A 370 -6.60 12.13 -22.35
N SER A 371 -6.51 11.06 -23.14
CA SER A 371 -5.23 10.59 -23.70
C SER A 371 -4.60 11.62 -24.65
N ASN A 372 -5.44 12.36 -25.37
CA ASN A 372 -5.07 13.32 -26.41
C ASN A 372 -4.89 14.76 -25.92
N GLU A 373 -5.32 15.11 -24.70
CA GLU A 373 -5.19 16.46 -24.14
C GLU A 373 -3.74 16.99 -24.20
N GLY A 374 -3.52 18.17 -24.78
CA GLY A 374 -2.19 18.64 -25.21
C GLY A 374 -1.06 18.59 -24.15
N SER A 375 0.12 18.11 -24.56
CA SER A 375 1.33 17.90 -23.75
C SER A 375 2.03 19.14 -23.19
N LYS A 376 1.49 20.34 -23.41
CA LYS A 376 2.28 21.58 -23.34
C LYS A 376 2.75 22.00 -21.95
N LYS A 377 2.27 21.39 -20.85
CA LYS A 377 2.80 21.57 -19.48
C LYS A 377 2.60 20.34 -18.60
N ILE A 378 2.71 19.13 -19.15
CA ILE A 378 2.41 17.92 -18.39
C ILE A 378 3.61 17.53 -17.53
N GLY A 379 3.50 17.70 -16.21
CA GLY A 379 4.45 17.16 -15.24
C GLY A 379 4.53 15.63 -15.30
N LYS A 380 5.52 15.02 -14.63
CA LYS A 380 5.73 13.56 -14.66
C LYS A 380 4.44 12.75 -14.47
N LYS A 381 3.62 13.13 -13.49
CA LYS A 381 2.36 12.46 -13.16
C LYS A 381 1.36 12.39 -14.32
N GLY A 382 1.23 13.47 -15.11
CA GLY A 382 0.31 13.43 -16.24
C GLY A 382 0.86 12.66 -17.44
N LYS A 383 2.18 12.41 -17.52
CA LYS A 383 2.73 11.45 -18.51
C LYS A 383 2.36 10.03 -18.11
N ASP A 384 2.52 9.70 -16.84
CA ASP A 384 2.15 8.40 -16.29
C ASP A 384 0.63 8.16 -16.51
N ALA A 385 -0.22 9.14 -16.19
CA ALA A 385 -1.66 9.06 -16.44
C ALA A 385 -2.02 8.84 -17.91
N LYS A 386 -1.35 9.54 -18.83
CA LYS A 386 -1.57 9.34 -20.27
C LYS A 386 -1.19 7.96 -20.78
N ASN A 387 -0.13 7.38 -20.25
CA ASN A 387 0.24 6.01 -20.60
C ASN A 387 -0.84 5.04 -20.13
N ILE A 388 -1.37 5.23 -18.91
CA ILE A 388 -2.50 4.45 -18.41
C ILE A 388 -3.75 4.62 -19.28
N PHE A 389 -4.14 5.84 -19.65
CA PHE A 389 -5.28 6.04 -20.55
C PHE A 389 -5.13 5.29 -21.87
N LYS A 390 -3.94 5.32 -22.47
CA LYS A 390 -3.65 4.58 -23.71
C LYS A 390 -3.73 3.06 -23.51
N GLN A 391 -3.22 2.55 -22.39
CA GLN A 391 -3.32 1.12 -22.10
C GLN A 391 -4.78 0.69 -21.92
N VAL A 392 -5.59 1.45 -21.18
CA VAL A 392 -7.03 1.17 -21.03
C VAL A 392 -7.73 1.19 -22.38
N LEU A 393 -7.42 2.18 -23.23
CA LEU A 393 -7.97 2.24 -24.58
C LEU A 393 -7.54 1.03 -25.42
N ASN A 394 -6.29 0.56 -25.29
CA ASN A 394 -5.84 -0.64 -25.97
C ASN A 394 -6.61 -1.87 -25.47
N THR A 395 -6.78 -2.03 -24.14
CA THR A 395 -7.61 -3.09 -23.55
C THR A 395 -9.03 -3.08 -24.12
N MET A 396 -9.65 -1.90 -24.27
CA MET A 396 -11.00 -1.76 -24.82
C MET A 396 -11.10 -1.88 -26.36
N ASN A 397 -9.97 -1.85 -27.08
CA ASN A 397 -9.94 -1.95 -28.54
C ASN A 397 -9.53 -3.35 -29.03
N ASN A 398 -8.69 -4.03 -28.25
CA ASN A 398 -8.14 -5.33 -28.63
C ASN A 398 -9.01 -6.43 -28.03
N SER A 399 -9.61 -7.26 -28.90
CA SER A 399 -10.31 -8.47 -28.50
C SER A 399 -9.28 -9.55 -28.12
N SER A 400 -8.65 -9.41 -26.94
CA SER A 400 -7.97 -10.46 -26.15
C SER A 400 -6.98 -11.45 -26.78
N ASP A 401 -6.67 -11.37 -28.07
CA ASP A 401 -5.83 -12.34 -28.80
C ASP A 401 -4.38 -11.84 -28.97
N ASP A 402 -4.15 -10.54 -28.81
CA ASP A 402 -2.82 -9.98 -28.69
C ASP A 402 -2.48 -9.93 -27.19
N ASP A 403 -1.46 -10.70 -26.75
CA ASP A 403 -0.83 -10.68 -25.43
C ASP A 403 -0.14 -9.32 -25.15
N ASP A 404 -0.89 -8.23 -25.28
CA ASP A 404 -0.43 -6.88 -25.00
C ASP A 404 -0.37 -6.68 -23.49
N GLU A 405 0.77 -7.02 -22.92
CA GLU A 405 1.08 -6.83 -21.51
C GLU A 405 0.99 -5.34 -21.11
N LEU A 406 0.38 -5.04 -19.96
CA LEU A 406 0.39 -3.68 -19.42
C LEU A 406 1.83 -3.23 -19.13
N ASP A 407 2.11 -1.92 -19.26
CA ASP A 407 3.47 -1.43 -18.99
C ASP A 407 3.91 -1.77 -17.57
N SER A 408 5.23 -1.93 -17.41
CA SER A 408 5.83 -2.23 -16.12
C SER A 408 5.53 -1.13 -15.06
N ILE A 409 5.03 -1.52 -13.89
CA ILE A 409 4.84 -0.64 -12.75
C ILE A 409 6.14 -0.55 -11.94
N LYS A 410 6.58 0.66 -11.62
CA LYS A 410 7.71 0.86 -10.72
C LYS A 410 7.35 0.42 -9.28
N ILE A 411 8.03 -0.59 -8.73
CA ILE A 411 7.86 -1.04 -7.33
C ILE A 411 8.76 -0.25 -6.38
N SER A 412 10.01 -0.03 -6.78
CA SER A 412 11.02 0.65 -5.97
C SER A 412 11.85 1.58 -6.85
N LYS A 413 12.79 2.34 -6.27
CA LYS A 413 13.64 3.26 -7.04
C LYS A 413 14.35 2.57 -8.22
N SER A 414 14.68 1.28 -8.09
CA SER A 414 15.48 0.50 -9.03
C SER A 414 14.77 -0.70 -9.66
N LYS A 415 13.57 -1.08 -9.21
CA LYS A 415 12.85 -2.27 -9.72
C LYS A 415 11.49 -1.90 -10.31
N ASN A 416 11.21 -2.43 -11.49
CA ASN A 416 9.90 -2.42 -12.13
C ASN A 416 9.32 -3.84 -12.11
N LEU A 417 8.03 -3.96 -11.80
CA LEU A 417 7.27 -5.19 -11.98
C LEU A 417 6.60 -5.14 -13.34
N LYS A 418 6.63 -6.25 -14.07
CA LYS A 418 5.75 -6.44 -15.21
C LYS A 418 4.35 -6.73 -14.70
N VAL A 419 3.34 -6.03 -15.20
CA VAL A 419 1.96 -6.19 -14.73
C VAL A 419 1.15 -6.71 -15.91
N SER A 420 0.51 -7.86 -15.73
CA SER A 420 -0.21 -8.54 -16.81
C SER A 420 -1.70 -8.23 -16.84
N SER A 421 -2.28 -7.72 -15.75
CA SER A 421 -3.73 -7.47 -15.67
C SER A 421 -4.07 -6.25 -14.81
N TRP A 422 -5.27 -5.70 -14.99
CA TRP A 422 -5.80 -4.63 -14.15
C TRP A 422 -6.04 -5.08 -12.69
N PHE A 423 -6.33 -6.37 -12.47
CA PHE A 423 -6.37 -7.00 -11.14
C PHE A 423 -5.04 -6.82 -10.40
N SER A 424 -3.95 -7.25 -11.05
CA SER A 424 -2.60 -7.13 -10.51
C SER A 424 -2.23 -5.66 -10.29
N TYR A 425 -2.59 -4.77 -11.21
CA TYR A 425 -2.32 -3.33 -11.10
C TYR A 425 -2.87 -2.76 -9.78
N ILE A 426 -4.15 -3.01 -9.51
CA ILE A 426 -4.85 -2.48 -8.33
C ILE A 426 -4.24 -3.07 -7.06
N ARG A 427 -4.04 -4.39 -7.01
CA ARG A 427 -3.45 -5.08 -5.84
C ARG A 427 -2.04 -4.59 -5.52
N ILE A 428 -1.22 -4.30 -6.54
CA ILE A 428 0.12 -3.72 -6.33
C ILE A 428 0.04 -2.37 -5.61
N GLN A 429 -0.98 -1.54 -5.86
CA GLN A 429 -1.10 -0.26 -5.16
C GLN A 429 -1.37 -0.48 -3.67
N VAL A 430 -2.21 -1.45 -3.31
CA VAL A 430 -2.49 -1.84 -1.93
C VAL A 430 -1.25 -2.43 -1.27
N LEU A 431 -0.56 -3.34 -1.93
CA LEU A 431 0.67 -3.94 -1.41
C LEU A 431 1.78 -2.90 -1.23
N LYS A 432 1.87 -1.88 -2.08
CA LYS A 432 2.78 -0.74 -1.89
C LYS A 432 2.40 0.10 -0.67
N PHE A 433 1.11 0.21 -0.36
CA PHE A 433 0.65 0.91 0.83
C PHE A 433 1.14 0.24 2.12
N ILE A 434 1.05 -1.09 2.18
CA ILE A 434 1.41 -1.87 3.37
C ILE A 434 2.92 -2.11 3.46
N LEU A 435 3.54 -2.59 2.38
CA LEU A 435 4.91 -3.10 2.40
C LEU A 435 5.95 -2.05 2.00
N GLY A 436 5.52 -0.94 1.39
CA GLY A 436 6.40 0.16 1.00
C GLY A 436 7.64 -0.31 0.24
N SER A 437 8.82 -0.04 0.82
CA SER A 437 10.11 -0.44 0.22
C SER A 437 10.39 -1.94 0.27
N GLU A 438 9.76 -2.69 1.17
CA GLU A 438 9.96 -4.13 1.33
C GLU A 438 9.15 -4.95 0.32
N LEU A 439 8.22 -4.33 -0.43
CA LEU A 439 7.39 -5.03 -1.40
C LEU A 439 8.22 -5.89 -2.36
N SER A 440 9.34 -5.37 -2.87
CA SER A 440 10.18 -6.15 -3.80
C SER A 440 10.86 -7.37 -3.18
N ASN A 441 11.06 -7.37 -1.86
CA ASN A 441 11.61 -8.50 -1.15
C ASN A 441 10.52 -9.56 -0.89
N TRP A 442 9.30 -9.12 -0.59
CA TRP A 442 8.11 -9.97 -0.51
C TRP A 442 7.75 -10.62 -1.86
N LEU A 443 7.68 -9.81 -2.93
CA LEU A 443 8.00 -10.15 -4.34
C LEU A 443 8.81 -11.43 -4.51
N ASN A 444 9.99 -11.49 -3.93
CA ASN A 444 10.91 -12.58 -4.22
C ASN A 444 10.65 -13.80 -3.33
N LYS A 445 10.28 -13.58 -2.06
CA LYS A 445 10.28 -14.62 -1.01
C LYS A 445 8.93 -15.24 -0.71
N SER A 446 7.82 -14.50 -0.81
CA SER A 446 6.50 -15.00 -0.42
C SER A 446 5.70 -15.47 -1.63
N ARG A 447 5.40 -16.77 -1.67
CA ARG A 447 4.50 -17.35 -2.67
C ARG A 447 3.09 -16.77 -2.53
N ASP A 448 2.63 -16.50 -1.32
CA ASP A 448 1.28 -15.96 -1.08
C ASP A 448 1.12 -14.55 -1.66
N ILE A 449 2.10 -13.66 -1.45
CA ILE A 449 2.06 -12.32 -2.04
C ILE A 449 2.17 -12.39 -3.57
N LYS A 450 2.98 -13.31 -4.13
CA LYS A 450 3.01 -13.54 -5.59
C LYS A 450 1.65 -14.03 -6.10
N ASN A 451 1.02 -14.95 -5.38
CA ASN A 451 -0.30 -15.51 -5.72
C ASN A 451 -1.39 -14.45 -5.65
N MET A 452 -1.33 -13.50 -4.70
CA MET A 452 -2.25 -12.35 -4.66
C MET A 452 -2.23 -11.55 -5.95
N LEU A 453 -1.08 -11.46 -6.63
CA LEU A 453 -0.99 -10.75 -7.90
C LEU A 453 -1.52 -11.54 -9.09
N LYS A 454 -1.71 -12.85 -8.96
CA LYS A 454 -2.29 -13.68 -10.02
C LYS A 454 -3.81 -13.52 -9.98
N MET A 455 -4.43 -13.50 -11.16
CA MET A 455 -5.87 -13.62 -11.27
C MET A 455 -6.23 -15.08 -10.98
N THR A 456 -7.16 -15.31 -10.04
CA THR A 456 -7.61 -16.66 -9.69
C THR A 456 -9.06 -16.86 -10.12
N ILE A 457 -9.29 -17.71 -11.13
CA ILE A 457 -10.65 -18.04 -11.58
C ILE A 457 -11.11 -19.28 -10.81
N LYS A 458 -11.93 -19.09 -9.77
CA LYS A 458 -12.64 -20.21 -9.11
C LYS A 458 -13.86 -20.57 -9.96
N SER A 459 -13.64 -21.30 -11.06
CA SER A 459 -14.73 -21.94 -11.81
C SER A 459 -15.48 -22.92 -10.90
N SER A 460 -16.81 -22.86 -10.90
CA SER A 460 -17.70 -23.82 -10.20
C SER A 460 -17.57 -25.26 -10.71
N ASN A 461 -16.79 -25.50 -11.77
CA ASN A 461 -16.39 -26.81 -12.26
C ASN A 461 -14.85 -26.91 -12.33
N ASN A 462 -14.20 -27.35 -11.25
CA ASN A 462 -12.89 -28.05 -11.11
C ASN A 462 -11.72 -27.78 -12.09
N TYR A 463 -11.75 -26.74 -12.90
CA TYR A 463 -10.68 -26.35 -13.81
C TYR A 463 -10.21 -24.97 -13.39
N SER A 464 -9.23 -24.95 -12.49
CA SER A 464 -8.38 -23.80 -12.28
C SER A 464 -7.64 -23.52 -13.58
N TYR A 465 -8.08 -22.51 -14.34
CA TYR A 465 -7.28 -21.95 -15.43
C TYR A 465 -6.06 -21.26 -14.80
N ASN A 466 -5.00 -22.04 -14.57
CA ASN A 466 -3.69 -21.48 -14.26
C ASN A 466 -3.11 -20.91 -15.55
N TYR A 467 -3.29 -19.60 -15.75
CA TYR A 467 -2.49 -18.87 -16.74
C TYR A 467 -1.02 -18.96 -16.29
N ASN A 468 -0.23 -19.73 -17.03
CA ASN A 468 1.21 -20.01 -16.89
C ASN A 468 1.62 -20.88 -15.69
N ASN A 469 1.56 -22.21 -15.87
CA ASN A 469 2.41 -23.19 -15.19
C ASN A 469 3.61 -23.54 -16.10
N GLU A 470 4.69 -22.76 -15.99
CA GLU A 470 6.04 -23.29 -16.13
C GLU A 470 6.70 -23.08 -14.76
N GLU A 471 6.62 -24.08 -13.89
CA GLU A 471 7.51 -24.32 -12.74
C GLU A 471 6.91 -25.48 -11.92
N ASP A 472 7.24 -26.70 -12.30
CA ASP A 472 7.31 -27.86 -11.40
C ASP A 472 8.51 -28.70 -11.87
N ASP A 473 9.63 -28.54 -11.18
CA ASP A 473 10.68 -29.56 -10.96
C ASP A 473 11.70 -28.96 -9.97
N GLU A 474 11.34 -28.90 -8.69
CA GLU A 474 12.31 -28.81 -7.60
C GLU A 474 12.70 -30.23 -7.18
N GLU A 475 13.79 -30.75 -7.75
CA GLU A 475 14.52 -31.90 -7.20
C GLU A 475 15.85 -31.39 -6.60
N ASP A 476 16.15 -31.88 -5.40
CA ASP A 476 17.22 -31.49 -4.50
C ASP A 476 18.61 -31.29 -5.15
N GLY A 477 19.31 -30.24 -4.74
CA GLY A 477 20.77 -30.28 -4.63
C GLY A 477 21.55 -29.12 -5.24
N GLU A 478 22.26 -28.43 -4.35
CA GLU A 478 23.48 -27.65 -4.57
C GLU A 478 23.37 -26.20 -5.07
N ILE A 479 24.07 -25.35 -4.32
CA ILE A 479 24.29 -23.93 -4.49
C ILE A 479 25.08 -23.70 -5.79
N ASP A 480 24.46 -23.07 -6.80
CA ASP A 480 25.20 -22.25 -7.74
C ASP A 480 24.39 -21.04 -8.24
N ASN A 481 25.06 -19.90 -8.30
CA ASN A 481 24.52 -18.62 -8.76
C ASN A 481 24.31 -18.66 -10.27
N GLY A 482 23.07 -18.84 -10.73
CA GLY A 482 22.77 -18.70 -12.15
C GLY A 482 21.30 -18.89 -12.49
N LEU A 483 20.52 -17.80 -12.47
CA LEU A 483 19.19 -17.76 -13.11
C LEU A 483 19.38 -17.93 -14.63
N GLY A 484 19.33 -19.19 -15.07
CA GLY A 484 19.31 -19.60 -16.47
C GLY A 484 17.93 -19.40 -17.07
N PHE A 485 17.72 -18.25 -17.71
CA PHE A 485 16.70 -18.09 -18.74
C PHE A 485 17.00 -19.02 -19.92
N ASN A 486 15.97 -19.73 -20.39
CA ASN A 486 16.04 -20.58 -21.56
C ASN A 486 16.60 -19.85 -22.77
N LYS A 487 17.59 -20.52 -23.37
CA LYS A 487 18.44 -20.06 -24.46
C LYS A 487 17.87 -20.61 -25.76
N LEU A 488 17.09 -19.81 -26.50
CA LEU A 488 16.87 -20.02 -27.93
C LEU A 488 16.99 -18.70 -28.71
N SER A 489 17.83 -18.76 -29.75
CA SER A 489 18.04 -17.78 -30.83
C SER A 489 18.81 -16.50 -30.53
N VAL A 490 20.14 -16.67 -30.49
CA VAL A 490 21.15 -15.65 -30.79
C VAL A 490 21.04 -15.22 -32.26
N ASN A 491 20.66 -13.96 -32.51
CA ASN A 491 21.37 -13.04 -33.41
C ASN A 491 20.59 -11.72 -33.59
N ASN A 492 20.87 -10.73 -32.74
CA ASN A 492 21.05 -9.33 -33.14
C ASN A 492 21.47 -8.49 -31.92
N GLY A 493 22.77 -8.24 -31.81
CA GLY A 493 23.38 -7.49 -30.73
C GLY A 493 22.99 -6.01 -30.73
N GLY A 494 22.10 -5.62 -29.81
CA GLY A 494 21.92 -4.24 -29.40
C GLY A 494 23.10 -3.82 -28.50
N LYS A 495 24.09 -3.13 -29.06
CA LYS A 495 25.18 -2.50 -28.28
C LYS A 495 24.58 -1.58 -27.24
N SER A 496 25.00 -1.73 -25.98
CA SER A 496 24.51 -0.91 -24.87
C SER A 496 24.73 0.58 -25.14
N ASP A 497 23.79 1.43 -24.70
CA ASP A 497 23.85 2.89 -24.90
C ASP A 497 25.15 3.53 -24.38
N LYS A 498 25.86 2.87 -23.46
CA LYS A 498 27.20 3.28 -23.01
C LYS A 498 28.25 3.15 -24.11
N GLU A 499 28.25 2.06 -24.88
CA GLU A 499 29.17 1.87 -26.01
C GLU A 499 28.86 2.84 -27.15
N ARG A 500 27.58 3.09 -27.43
CA ARG A 500 27.15 4.08 -28.43
C ARG A 500 27.61 5.49 -28.06
N THR A 501 27.52 5.86 -26.78
CA THR A 501 27.96 7.17 -26.28
C THR A 501 29.49 7.32 -26.33
N ILE A 502 30.24 6.25 -26.01
CA ILE A 502 31.71 6.25 -26.12
C ILE A 502 32.13 6.36 -27.59
N GLN A 503 31.44 5.68 -28.51
CA GLN A 503 31.76 5.70 -29.93
C GLN A 503 31.47 7.08 -30.57
N ILE A 504 30.35 7.72 -30.21
CA ILE A 504 30.01 9.08 -30.66
C ILE A 504 31.03 10.11 -30.14
N ASN A 505 31.46 9.99 -28.87
CA ASN A 505 32.46 10.89 -28.30
C ASN A 505 33.85 10.68 -28.91
N LYS A 506 34.20 9.45 -29.30
CA LYS A 506 35.46 9.14 -30.00
C LYS A 506 35.47 9.70 -31.42
N GLU A 507 34.35 9.62 -32.14
CA GLU A 507 34.22 10.23 -33.46
C GLU A 507 34.23 11.77 -33.45
N ARG A 508 33.66 12.39 -32.41
CA ARG A 508 33.72 13.86 -32.27
C ARG A 508 35.15 14.37 -32.06
N ARG A 509 35.93 13.72 -31.19
CA ARG A 509 37.35 14.07 -30.99
C ARG A 509 38.19 13.87 -32.25
N ALA A 510 37.95 12.79 -33.00
CA ALA A 510 38.67 12.53 -34.24
C ALA A 510 38.34 13.53 -35.38
N LYS A 511 37.18 14.20 -35.31
CA LYS A 511 36.83 15.30 -36.25
C LYS A 511 37.44 16.63 -35.83
N GLU A 512 37.56 16.88 -34.54
CA GLU A 512 38.23 18.09 -34.01
C GLU A 512 39.74 18.06 -34.24
N GLU A 513 40.38 16.88 -34.29
CA GLU A 513 41.81 16.73 -34.63
C GLU A 513 42.11 16.82 -36.14
N LYS A 514 41.08 16.89 -37.00
CA LYS A 514 41.21 17.01 -38.46
C LYS A 514 40.82 18.38 -39.02
N MET A 515 40.42 19.32 -38.16
CA MET A 515 40.43 20.76 -38.45
C MET A 515 41.69 21.37 -37.87
#